data_AF-A0A382VCZ3-F1
#
_entry.id   AF-A0A382VCZ3-F1
#
_cell.length_a   1.000
_cell.length_b   1.000
_cell.length_c   1.000
_cell.angle_alpha   90.00
_cell.angle_beta   90.00
_cell.angle_gamma   90.00
#
_symmetry.space_group_name_H-M   'P 1'
#
loop_
_entity.id
_entity.type
_entity.pdbx_description
1 polymer ?
#
loop_
_entity_poly.entity_id
_entity_poly.type
_entity_poly.pdbx_seq_one_letter_code
_entity_poly.pdbx_strand_id
1 'polypeptide(L)'
;TEIRTFHDFAANCAAKGFFKEDMSEFFHAWMIYALTGPELKASDNLRRDFGGIELTDDEARAYDAPFPDEIFMTGIRTLPSMGSMIDTDKSLAAWEALKQFEKPFLTVFGEYDLLVGSKRTQDTLINNVVGAKGLPHDRIPAGHFIQETQGEELARRLINFMVST
;
A
#
# COMPACT_ATOMS: atom_id res chain seq x y z
N THR A 1 -19.03 -19.95 0.16
CA THR A 1 -18.20 -20.26 -1.01
C THR A 1 -16.77 -20.37 -0.56
N GLU A 2 -16.05 -21.38 -1.03
CA GLU A 2 -14.60 -21.51 -0.78
C GLU A 2 -13.87 -20.32 -1.43
N ILE A 3 -12.95 -19.68 -0.71
CA ILE A 3 -12.16 -18.55 -1.24
C ILE A 3 -10.89 -19.15 -1.87
N ARG A 4 -10.82 -19.17 -3.20
CA ARG A 4 -9.67 -19.74 -3.92
C ARG A 4 -8.85 -18.67 -4.62
N THR A 5 -9.53 -17.77 -5.32
CA THR A 5 -8.94 -16.69 -6.11
C THR A 5 -9.08 -15.33 -5.41
N PHE A 6 -8.33 -14.33 -5.89
CA PHE A 6 -8.48 -12.95 -5.39
C PHE A 6 -9.88 -12.39 -5.72
N HIS A 7 -10.49 -12.85 -6.81
CA HIS A 7 -11.86 -12.50 -7.15
C HIS A 7 -12.86 -13.02 -6.09
N ASP A 8 -12.72 -14.28 -5.65
CA ASP A 8 -13.56 -14.84 -4.59
C ASP A 8 -13.37 -14.08 -3.27
N PHE A 9 -12.12 -13.74 -2.96
CA PHE A 9 -11.75 -12.94 -1.80
C PHE A 9 -12.41 -11.55 -1.84
N ALA A 10 -12.23 -10.80 -2.93
CA ALA A 10 -12.79 -9.46 -3.10
C ALA A 10 -14.33 -9.47 -3.02
N ALA A 11 -14.97 -10.46 -3.65
CA ALA A 11 -16.42 -10.65 -3.58
C ALA A 11 -16.88 -10.95 -2.14
N ASN A 12 -16.11 -11.76 -1.39
CA ASN A 12 -16.40 -12.04 0.02
C ASN A 12 -16.29 -10.78 0.89
N CYS A 13 -15.24 -9.97 0.71
CA CYS A 13 -15.06 -8.70 1.40
C CYS A 13 -16.19 -7.72 1.09
N ALA A 14 -16.62 -7.63 -0.17
CA ALA A 14 -17.74 -6.78 -0.59
C ALA A 14 -19.05 -7.22 0.08
N ALA A 15 -19.37 -8.52 0.05
CA ALA A 15 -20.58 -9.07 0.66
C ALA A 15 -20.61 -8.87 2.18
N LYS A 16 -19.45 -8.79 2.83
CA LYS A 16 -19.31 -8.54 4.28
C LYS A 16 -19.24 -7.05 4.64
N GLY A 17 -19.18 -6.15 3.65
CA GLY A 17 -19.08 -4.70 3.89
C GLY A 17 -17.73 -4.27 4.48
N PHE A 18 -16.65 -4.96 4.14
CA PHE A 18 -15.31 -4.66 4.67
C PHE A 18 -14.65 -3.42 4.03
N PHE A 19 -15.18 -2.92 2.90
CA PHE A 19 -14.73 -1.68 2.27
C PHE A 19 -15.38 -0.46 2.94
N LYS A 20 -14.70 0.10 3.94
CA LYS A 20 -15.15 1.25 4.73
C LYS A 20 -13.96 2.05 5.23
N GLU A 21 -14.20 3.18 5.90
CA GLU A 21 -13.12 4.05 6.40
C GLU A 21 -12.09 3.31 7.27
N ASP A 22 -12.56 2.39 8.12
CA ASP A 22 -11.70 1.46 8.84
C ASP A 22 -11.54 0.15 8.06
N MET A 23 -10.39 0.02 7.39
CA MET A 23 -10.02 -1.14 6.59
C MET A 23 -9.41 -2.29 7.40
N SER A 24 -9.47 -2.28 8.74
CA SER A 24 -8.85 -3.31 9.59
C SER A 24 -9.40 -4.72 9.31
N GLU A 25 -10.72 -4.86 9.13
CA GLU A 25 -11.33 -6.17 8.80
C GLU A 25 -10.95 -6.65 7.40
N PHE A 26 -10.91 -5.74 6.42
CA PHE A 26 -10.41 -6.04 5.09
C PHE A 26 -8.96 -6.52 5.15
N PHE A 27 -8.10 -5.78 5.86
CA PHE A 27 -6.68 -6.11 5.98
C PHE A 27 -6.47 -7.45 6.70
N HIS A 28 -7.26 -7.74 7.74
CA HIS A 28 -7.22 -9.06 8.39
C HIS A 28 -7.62 -10.20 7.46
N ALA A 29 -8.68 -10.01 6.67
CA ALA A 29 -9.08 -10.98 5.66
C ALA A 29 -8.00 -11.14 4.56
N TRP A 30 -7.36 -10.04 4.14
CA TRP A 30 -6.24 -10.05 3.22
C TRP A 30 -5.04 -10.83 3.76
N MET A 31 -4.70 -10.68 5.05
CA MET A 31 -3.64 -11.47 5.69
C MET A 31 -3.91 -12.97 5.60
N ILE A 32 -5.15 -13.38 5.89
CA ILE A 32 -5.55 -14.79 5.79
C ILE A 32 -5.45 -15.27 4.34
N TYR A 33 -6.02 -14.51 3.40
CA TYR A 33 -6.00 -14.90 1.98
C TYR A 33 -4.59 -14.96 1.40
N ALA A 34 -3.72 -13.99 1.70
CA ALA A 34 -2.33 -14.04 1.26
C ALA A 34 -1.59 -15.27 1.83
N LEU A 35 -1.86 -15.63 3.09
CA LEU A 35 -1.22 -16.76 3.74
C LEU A 35 -1.70 -18.11 3.21
N THR A 36 -3.00 -18.27 2.94
CA THR A 36 -3.62 -19.58 2.69
C THR A 36 -4.25 -19.74 1.30
N GLY A 37 -4.36 -18.67 0.53
CA GLY A 37 -5.00 -18.65 -0.79
C GLY A 37 -4.31 -19.62 -1.76
N PRO A 38 -5.03 -20.63 -2.29
CA PRO A 38 -4.44 -21.66 -3.14
C PRO A 38 -4.04 -21.14 -4.52
N GLU A 39 -4.67 -20.06 -5.00
CA GLU A 39 -4.45 -19.52 -6.34
C GLU A 39 -3.92 -18.07 -6.30
N LEU A 40 -3.31 -17.66 -5.18
CA LEU A 40 -2.69 -16.34 -5.04
C LEU A 40 -1.62 -16.15 -6.13
N LYS A 41 -1.69 -15.03 -6.84
CA LYS A 41 -0.60 -14.53 -7.69
C LYS A 41 -0.11 -13.19 -7.17
N ALA A 42 1.14 -12.87 -7.48
CA ALA A 42 1.72 -11.58 -7.13
C ALA A 42 0.95 -10.43 -7.80
N SER A 43 0.51 -10.62 -9.05
CA SER A 43 -0.23 -9.63 -9.83
C SER A 43 -1.69 -9.39 -9.42
N ASP A 44 -2.29 -10.27 -8.61
CA ASP A 44 -3.73 -10.28 -8.36
C ASP A 44 -4.23 -9.00 -7.66
N ASN A 45 -3.50 -8.53 -6.65
CA ASN A 45 -3.87 -7.33 -5.90
C ASN A 45 -3.57 -6.03 -6.68
N LEU A 46 -2.62 -6.05 -7.63
CA LEU A 46 -2.30 -4.90 -8.48
C LEU A 46 -3.35 -4.68 -9.56
N ARG A 47 -3.92 -5.75 -10.10
CA ARG A 47 -4.98 -5.70 -11.14
C ARG A 47 -6.31 -5.13 -10.65
N ARG A 48 -6.49 -4.98 -9.33
CA ARG A 48 -7.76 -4.61 -8.69
C ARG A 48 -7.59 -3.45 -7.70
N ASP A 49 -6.53 -2.66 -7.86
CA ASP A 49 -6.30 -1.49 -7.04
C ASP A 49 -7.44 -0.47 -7.20
N PHE A 50 -7.74 0.25 -6.12
CA PHE A 50 -8.75 1.30 -6.07
C PHE A 50 -8.38 2.56 -6.87
N GLY A 51 -7.20 2.56 -7.51
CA GLY A 51 -6.69 3.64 -8.36
C GLY A 51 -7.15 3.61 -9.81
N GLY A 52 -7.96 2.63 -10.23
CA GLY A 52 -8.38 2.50 -11.63
C GLY A 52 -7.30 1.91 -12.55
N ILE A 53 -6.37 1.13 -11.98
CA ILE A 53 -5.36 0.40 -12.75
C ILE A 53 -6.02 -0.79 -13.45
N GLU A 54 -5.75 -0.93 -14.74
CA GLU A 54 -5.91 -2.20 -15.45
C GLU A 54 -4.56 -2.59 -16.06
N LEU A 55 -3.81 -3.44 -15.35
CA LEU A 55 -2.57 -3.98 -15.90
C LEU A 55 -2.87 -4.82 -17.14
N THR A 56 -2.07 -4.64 -18.17
CA THR A 56 -1.97 -5.56 -19.29
C THR A 56 -1.54 -6.94 -18.82
N ASP A 57 -1.76 -7.96 -19.65
CA ASP A 57 -1.29 -9.31 -19.33
C ASP A 57 0.22 -9.41 -19.26
N ASP A 58 0.95 -8.54 -19.97
CA ASP A 58 2.40 -8.54 -19.99
C ASP A 58 2.96 -7.92 -18.70
N GLU A 59 2.38 -6.81 -18.24
CA GLU A 59 2.72 -6.19 -16.95
C GLU A 59 2.43 -7.12 -15.77
N ALA A 60 1.28 -7.79 -15.77
CA ALA A 60 0.96 -8.78 -14.75
C ALA A 60 1.95 -9.95 -14.75
N ARG A 61 2.33 -10.46 -15.93
CA ARG A 61 3.37 -11.49 -16.04
C ARG A 61 4.73 -10.99 -15.53
N ALA A 62 5.04 -9.70 -15.66
CA ALA A 62 6.25 -9.12 -15.09
C ALA A 62 6.23 -9.13 -13.55
N TYR A 63 5.09 -8.87 -12.92
CA TYR A 63 4.95 -9.02 -11.46
C TYR A 63 4.98 -10.47 -10.98
N ASP A 64 4.47 -11.41 -11.78
CA ASP A 64 4.50 -12.83 -11.48
C ASP A 64 5.89 -13.46 -11.75
N ALA A 65 6.73 -12.83 -12.58
CA ALA A 65 8.03 -13.37 -13.01
C ALA A 65 9.00 -13.76 -11.88
N PRO A 66 9.09 -13.05 -10.73
CA PRO A 66 9.92 -13.46 -9.60
C PRO A 66 9.42 -14.72 -8.88
N PHE A 67 8.20 -15.18 -9.16
CA PHE A 67 7.52 -16.27 -8.47
C PHE A 67 7.19 -17.44 -9.42
N PRO A 68 8.21 -18.10 -10.01
CA PRO A 68 7.98 -19.18 -10.97
C PRO A 68 7.35 -20.44 -10.34
N ASP A 69 7.40 -20.57 -9.00
CA ASP A 69 6.80 -21.67 -8.25
C ASP A 69 6.47 -21.22 -6.80
N GLU A 70 5.63 -21.97 -6.09
CA GLU A 70 5.13 -21.62 -4.76
C GLU A 70 6.24 -21.43 -3.72
N ILE A 71 7.34 -22.17 -3.85
CA ILE A 71 8.49 -22.08 -2.95
C ILE A 71 9.14 -20.68 -2.92
N PHE A 72 8.91 -19.85 -3.95
CA PHE A 72 9.40 -18.47 -4.03
C PHE A 72 8.43 -17.45 -3.42
N MET A 73 7.21 -17.86 -3.06
CA MET A 73 6.14 -16.97 -2.64
C MET A 73 6.12 -16.68 -1.12
N THR A 74 7.02 -17.28 -0.33
CA THR A 74 7.01 -17.14 1.14
C THR A 74 6.97 -15.66 1.58
N GLY A 75 7.73 -14.80 0.90
CA GLY A 75 7.74 -13.36 1.19
C GLY A 75 6.35 -12.72 1.04
N ILE A 76 5.73 -12.84 -0.15
CA ILE A 76 4.45 -12.20 -0.43
C ILE A 76 3.29 -12.82 0.36
N ARG A 77 3.37 -14.11 0.71
CA ARG A 77 2.36 -14.79 1.53
C ARG A 77 2.40 -14.35 2.99
N THR A 78 3.59 -14.11 3.53
CA THR A 78 3.77 -13.80 4.96
C THR A 78 3.82 -12.31 5.25
N LEU A 79 4.22 -11.47 4.30
CA LEU A 79 4.39 -10.02 4.48
C LEU A 79 3.16 -9.33 5.10
N PRO A 80 1.91 -9.61 4.69
CA PRO A 80 0.75 -8.98 5.32
C PRO A 80 0.66 -9.27 6.82
N SER A 81 1.00 -10.50 7.25
CA SER A 81 1.00 -10.87 8.68
C SER A 81 2.05 -10.10 9.48
N MET A 82 3.11 -9.61 8.83
CA MET A 82 4.16 -8.80 9.47
C MET A 82 3.73 -7.35 9.74
N GLY A 83 2.67 -6.86 9.08
CA GLY A 83 2.10 -5.54 9.37
C GLY A 83 1.43 -5.44 10.73
N SER A 84 1.12 -6.58 11.36
CA SER A 84 0.45 -6.66 12.66
C SER A 84 1.43 -6.48 13.81
N MET A 85 1.71 -5.24 14.23
CA MET A 85 2.27 -4.86 15.55
C MET A 85 3.20 -5.90 16.23
N ILE A 86 4.11 -6.54 15.48
CA ILE A 86 4.92 -7.65 15.99
C ILE A 86 5.83 -7.14 17.11
N ASP A 87 6.23 -5.88 17.00
CA ASP A 87 7.03 -5.17 17.98
C ASP A 87 6.53 -3.72 18.09
N THR A 88 5.46 -3.52 18.85
CA THR A 88 4.84 -2.21 19.09
C THR A 88 5.83 -1.25 19.73
N ASP A 89 6.63 -1.71 20.69
CA ASP A 89 7.58 -0.87 21.43
C ASP A 89 8.65 -0.30 20.48
N LYS A 90 9.20 -1.15 19.60
CA LYS A 90 10.14 -0.70 18.57
C LYS A 90 9.50 0.24 17.57
N SER A 91 8.25 -0.02 17.17
CA SER A 91 7.52 0.85 16.23
C SER A 91 7.24 2.23 16.84
N LEU A 92 6.84 2.29 18.11
CA LEU A 92 6.65 3.53 18.85
C LEU A 92 7.97 4.27 19.05
N ALA A 93 9.07 3.57 19.37
CA ALA A 93 10.38 4.20 19.48
C ALA A 93 10.84 4.81 18.14
N ALA A 94 10.62 4.11 17.02
CA ALA A 94 10.90 4.62 15.69
C ALA A 94 10.02 5.84 15.34
N TRP A 95 8.75 5.82 15.75
CA TRP A 95 7.85 6.97 15.60
C TRP A 95 8.36 8.20 16.38
N GLU A 96 8.77 8.04 17.64
CA GLU A 96 9.35 9.13 18.42
C GLU A 96 10.60 9.72 17.77
N ALA A 97 11.47 8.88 17.22
CA ALA A 97 12.63 9.33 16.46
C ALA A 97 12.25 10.05 15.16
N LEU A 98 11.27 9.54 14.41
CA LEU A 98 10.81 10.13 13.15
C LEU A 98 10.23 11.54 13.36
N LYS A 99 9.55 11.79 14.47
CA LYS A 99 9.05 13.14 14.81
C LYS A 99 10.18 14.18 14.89
N GLN A 100 11.38 13.77 15.32
CA GLN A 100 12.55 14.62 15.42
C GLN A 100 13.36 14.71 14.12
N PHE A 101 12.91 14.10 13.02
CA PHE A 101 13.62 14.15 11.75
C PHE A 101 13.51 15.56 11.13
N GLU A 102 14.63 16.27 11.05
CA GLU A 102 14.67 17.69 10.63
C GLU A 102 14.95 17.91 9.14
N LYS A 103 15.47 16.90 8.43
CA LYS A 103 15.73 17.01 6.99
C LYS A 103 14.40 17.06 6.21
N PRO A 104 14.39 17.65 5.00
CA PRO A 104 13.19 17.73 4.18
C PRO A 104 12.43 16.40 4.08
N PHE A 105 11.15 16.40 4.45
CA PHE A 105 10.28 15.22 4.51
C PHE A 105 9.00 15.46 3.70
N LEU A 106 8.95 14.97 2.46
CA LEU A 106 7.78 15.12 1.59
C LEU A 106 6.80 13.95 1.74
N THR A 107 5.51 14.23 1.63
CA THR A 107 4.47 13.19 1.48
C THR A 107 3.67 13.44 0.21
N VAL A 108 3.60 12.44 -0.67
CA VAL A 108 2.73 12.42 -1.85
C VAL A 108 1.96 11.09 -1.81
N PHE A 109 0.66 11.15 -1.54
CA PHE A 109 -0.18 9.98 -1.29
C PHE A 109 -1.22 9.81 -2.40
N GLY A 110 -1.72 8.59 -2.60
CA GLY A 110 -2.85 8.33 -3.49
C GLY A 110 -4.16 8.77 -2.85
N GLU A 111 -5.00 9.53 -3.56
CA GLU A 111 -6.32 9.94 -3.08
C GLU A 111 -7.26 8.76 -2.85
N TYR A 112 -7.10 7.68 -3.64
CA TYR A 112 -7.95 6.50 -3.63
C TYR A 112 -7.33 5.30 -2.89
N ASP A 113 -6.14 5.44 -2.29
CA ASP A 113 -5.58 4.41 -1.42
C ASP A 113 -6.31 4.38 -0.07
N LEU A 114 -7.28 3.47 0.02
CA LEU A 114 -8.09 3.25 1.23
C LEU A 114 -7.32 2.51 2.33
N LEU A 115 -6.14 1.96 2.06
CA LEU A 115 -5.35 1.21 3.04
C LEU A 115 -4.45 2.15 3.85
N VAL A 116 -3.20 2.32 3.41
CA VAL A 116 -2.19 3.12 4.14
C VAL A 116 -2.21 4.58 3.72
N GLY A 117 -2.79 4.87 2.56
CA GLY A 117 -2.81 6.19 1.96
C GLY A 117 -3.84 7.16 2.51
N SER A 118 -4.57 6.87 3.60
CA SER A 118 -5.63 7.76 4.11
C SER A 118 -5.15 9.20 4.36
N LYS A 119 -6.04 10.18 4.20
CA LYS A 119 -5.72 11.59 4.50
C LYS A 119 -5.26 11.77 5.95
N ARG A 120 -5.90 11.05 6.87
CA ARG A 120 -5.54 11.05 8.28
C ARG A 120 -4.09 10.61 8.49
N THR A 121 -3.65 9.53 7.85
CA THR A 121 -2.26 9.05 7.92
C THR A 121 -1.28 10.13 7.45
N GLN A 122 -1.56 10.76 6.31
CA GLN A 122 -0.72 11.81 5.76
C GLN A 122 -0.66 13.04 6.68
N ASP A 123 -1.80 13.51 7.17
CA ASP A 123 -1.86 14.63 8.11
C ASP A 123 -1.11 14.32 9.41
N THR A 124 -1.17 13.08 9.90
CA THR A 124 -0.36 12.65 11.06
C THR A 124 1.14 12.80 10.79
N LEU A 125 1.63 12.42 9.61
CA LEU A 125 3.04 12.61 9.24
C LEU A 125 3.40 14.10 9.15
N ILE A 126 2.62 14.90 8.41
CA ILE A 126 2.86 16.32 8.18
C ILE A 126 2.91 17.11 9.49
N ASN A 127 1.98 16.82 10.40
CA ASN A 127 1.83 17.58 11.64
C ASN A 127 2.88 17.22 12.71
N ASN A 128 3.51 16.05 12.62
CA ASN A 128 4.38 15.54 13.68
C ASN A 128 5.86 15.45 13.30
N VAL A 129 6.21 15.36 12.02
CA VAL A 129 7.60 15.32 11.55
C VAL A 129 8.13 16.73 11.34
N VAL A 130 9.18 17.13 12.06
CA VAL A 130 9.75 18.49 11.99
C VAL A 130 10.09 18.91 10.55
N GLY A 131 10.77 18.04 9.81
CA GLY A 131 11.21 18.27 8.44
C GLY A 131 10.11 18.30 7.39
N ALA A 132 8.85 18.04 7.77
CA ALA A 132 7.71 18.13 6.86
C ALA A 132 7.21 19.59 6.69
N LYS A 133 7.48 20.47 7.65
CA LYS A 133 6.85 21.80 7.69
C LYS A 133 7.13 22.62 6.44
N GLY A 134 6.06 23.14 5.83
CA GLY A 134 6.13 24.06 4.70
C GLY A 134 6.52 23.42 3.36
N LEU A 135 6.58 22.09 3.27
CA LEU A 135 6.86 21.38 2.04
C LEU A 135 5.61 21.18 1.18
N PRO A 136 5.76 20.99 -0.15
CA PRO A 136 4.64 20.87 -1.08
C PRO A 136 4.01 19.47 -1.06
N HIS A 137 3.47 19.07 0.09
CA HIS A 137 2.73 17.82 0.24
C HIS A 137 1.52 17.75 -0.70
N ASP A 138 1.17 16.56 -1.17
CA ASP A 138 0.02 16.41 -2.04
C ASP A 138 -0.68 15.06 -1.94
N ARG A 139 -1.90 15.01 -2.47
CA ARG A 139 -2.68 13.79 -2.73
C ARG A 139 -3.07 13.79 -4.20
N ILE A 140 -2.64 12.77 -4.94
CA ILE A 140 -2.87 12.70 -6.40
C ILE A 140 -3.87 11.57 -6.73
N PRO A 141 -4.59 11.64 -7.86
CA PRO A 141 -5.63 10.67 -8.22
C PRO A 141 -5.02 9.31 -8.59
N ALA A 142 -4.70 8.54 -7.54
CA ALA A 142 -4.00 7.27 -7.56
C ALA A 142 -4.48 6.35 -6.43
N GLY A 143 -4.35 5.05 -6.63
CA GLY A 143 -4.62 4.01 -5.64
C GLY A 143 -3.39 3.65 -4.81
N HIS A 144 -3.39 2.43 -4.28
CA HIS A 144 -2.30 1.87 -3.49
C HIS A 144 -0.99 1.76 -4.28
N PHE A 145 -1.06 1.39 -5.56
CA PHE A 145 0.09 1.30 -6.45
C PHE A 145 0.24 2.58 -7.27
N ILE A 146 0.51 3.69 -6.57
CA ILE A 146 0.67 5.05 -7.14
C ILE A 146 1.65 5.12 -8.32
N GLN A 147 2.67 4.26 -8.34
CA GLN A 147 3.69 4.20 -9.38
C GLN A 147 3.13 3.75 -10.73
N GLU A 148 2.09 2.91 -10.72
CA GLU A 148 1.45 2.39 -11.94
C GLU A 148 0.45 3.39 -12.52
N THR A 149 -0.23 4.18 -11.67
CA THR A 149 -1.21 5.19 -12.12
C THR A 149 -0.62 6.55 -12.42
N GLN A 150 0.38 6.95 -11.65
CA GLN A 150 0.91 8.32 -11.61
C GLN A 150 2.44 8.32 -11.55
N GLY A 151 3.11 7.34 -12.17
CA GLY A 151 4.56 7.18 -12.13
C GLY A 151 5.32 8.43 -12.56
N GLU A 152 4.99 9.00 -13.73
CA GLU A 152 5.65 10.21 -14.24
C GLU A 152 5.37 11.43 -13.37
N GLU A 153 4.14 11.57 -12.86
CA GLU A 153 3.73 12.67 -12.01
C GLU A 153 4.43 12.61 -10.64
N LEU A 154 4.53 11.42 -10.05
CA LEU A 154 5.28 11.18 -8.81
C LEU A 154 6.77 11.48 -9.02
N ALA A 155 7.35 11.04 -10.14
CA ALA A 155 8.74 11.32 -10.47
C ALA A 155 9.00 12.83 -10.65
N ARG A 156 8.13 13.54 -11.36
CA ARG A 156 8.23 15.00 -11.56
C ARG A 156 8.21 15.75 -10.22
N ARG A 157 7.33 15.34 -9.29
CA ARG A 157 7.25 15.93 -7.94
C ARG A 157 8.50 15.67 -7.12
N LEU A 158 9.03 14.45 -7.19
CA LEU A 158 10.27 14.09 -6.50
C LEU A 158 11.47 14.90 -7.03
N ILE A 159 11.58 15.06 -8.35
CA ILE A 159 12.62 15.89 -8.98
C ILE A 159 12.50 17.35 -8.52
N ASN A 160 11.29 17.90 -8.56
CA ASN A 160 11.05 19.27 -8.10
C ASN A 160 11.42 19.45 -6.63
N PHE A 161 11.05 18.49 -5.78
CA PHE A 161 11.41 18.47 -4.37
C PHE A 161 12.94 18.50 -4.18
N MET A 162 13.66 17.58 -4.82
CA MET A 162 15.13 17.51 -4.74
C MET A 162 15.84 18.78 -5.22
N VAL A 163 15.27 19.51 -6.17
CA VAL A 163 15.85 20.78 -6.66
C VAL A 163 15.51 21.95 -5.73
N SER A 164 14.38 21.89 -5.02
CA SER A 164 13.84 22.98 -4.20
C SER A 164 14.26 22.96 -2.73
N THR A 165 14.97 21.91 -2.28
CA THR A 165 15.35 21.70 -0.87
C THR A 165 16.83 21.40 -0.73
#